data_AF-A0A941UTP3-F1
#
_entry.id   AF-A0A941UTP3-F1
#
_cell.length_a   1.000
_cell.length_b   1.000
_cell.length_c   1.000
_cell.angle_alpha   90.00
_cell.angle_beta   90.00
_cell.angle_gamma   90.00
#
_symmetry.space_group_name_H-M   'P 1'
#
loop_
_entity.id
_entity.type
_entity.pdbx_description
1 polymer ?
#
loop_
_entity_poly.entity_id
_entity_poly.type
_entity_poly.pdbx_seq_one_letter_code
_entity_poly.pdbx_strand_id
1 'polypeptide(L)'
;KDLGLDWRRGEAYFALHLNDFDLAANNGGWQWAASSGCDAQPYFRIFNPVAQSEKFDPEGRFIRRYLPQLAKLPDKLIHAPWMGQAVDLAAAGVVLGRDYPLPVVDHALAREKTLQRYAVVKAAK
;
A
#
# COMPACT_ATOMS: atom_id res chain seq x y z
N LYS A 1 -3.40 -5.19 -2.98
CA LYS A 1 -4.48 -6.18 -2.73
C LYS A 1 -5.70 -5.51 -2.11
N ASP A 2 -5.50 -4.59 -1.17
CA ASP A 2 -6.56 -3.93 -0.38
C ASP A 2 -7.67 -3.25 -1.20
N LEU A 3 -7.35 -2.61 -2.33
CA LEU A 3 -8.33 -1.94 -3.18
C LEU A 3 -9.12 -2.90 -4.09
N GLY A 4 -8.66 -4.14 -4.24
CA GLY A 4 -9.35 -5.17 -5.04
C GLY A 4 -9.56 -4.82 -6.52
N LEU A 5 -8.64 -4.06 -7.11
CA LEU A 5 -8.66 -3.63 -8.51
C LEU A 5 -7.95 -4.65 -9.43
N ASP A 6 -8.31 -4.67 -10.71
CA ASP A 6 -7.58 -5.43 -11.74
C ASP A 6 -6.14 -4.89 -11.87
N TRP A 7 -5.17 -5.80 -11.76
CA TRP A 7 -3.74 -5.50 -11.83
C TRP A 7 -3.34 -4.89 -13.18
N ARG A 8 -4.05 -5.22 -14.27
CA ARG A 8 -3.77 -4.68 -15.61
C ARG A 8 -3.89 -3.15 -15.66
N ARG A 9 -4.70 -2.56 -14.79
CA ARG A 9 -4.81 -1.10 -14.67
C ARG A 9 -3.54 -0.48 -14.08
N GLY A 10 -2.90 -1.17 -13.14
CA GLY A 10 -1.62 -0.77 -12.58
C GLY A 10 -0.48 -0.94 -13.57
N GLU A 11 -0.47 -2.07 -14.30
CA GLU A 11 0.46 -2.36 -15.39
C GLU A 11 0.45 -1.26 -16.45
N ALA A 12 -0.73 -0.91 -16.97
CA ALA A 12 -0.89 0.14 -17.97
C ALA A 12 -0.47 1.53 -17.44
N TYR A 13 -0.76 1.83 -16.16
CA TYR A 13 -0.30 3.09 -15.55
C TYR A 13 1.23 3.16 -15.49
N PHE A 14 1.88 2.07 -15.08
CA PHE A 14 3.34 2.00 -14.99
C PHE A 14 3.98 2.12 -16.37
N ALA A 15 3.41 1.47 -17.39
CA ALA A 15 3.88 1.57 -18.77
C ALA A 15 3.90 3.01 -19.32
N LEU A 16 3.03 3.88 -18.82
CA LEU A 16 2.95 5.28 -19.25
C LEU A 16 3.88 6.23 -18.47
N HIS A 17 4.34 5.85 -17.28
CA HIS A 17 5.00 6.80 -16.35
C HIS A 17 6.42 6.38 -15.96
N LEU A 18 6.79 5.11 -16.12
CA LEU A 18 8.14 4.63 -15.80
C LEU A 18 9.10 4.94 -16.95
N ASN A 19 10.16 5.69 -16.66
CA ASN A 19 11.22 5.99 -17.62
C ASN A 19 12.06 4.74 -17.98
N ASP A 20 12.05 3.73 -17.12
CA ASP A 20 12.73 2.44 -17.26
C ASP A 20 11.76 1.32 -17.68
N PHE A 21 10.63 1.67 -18.32
CA PHE A 21 9.65 0.69 -18.74
C PHE A 21 10.26 -0.38 -19.66
N ASP A 22 10.06 -1.63 -19.25
CA ASP A 22 10.25 -2.81 -20.07
C ASP A 22 8.99 -3.68 -19.98
N LEU A 23 8.50 -4.15 -21.13
CA LEU A 23 7.26 -4.90 -21.22
C LEU A 23 7.32 -6.21 -20.43
N ALA A 24 8.43 -6.95 -20.52
CA ALA A 24 8.57 -8.24 -19.87
C ALA A 24 8.67 -8.09 -18.35
N ALA A 25 9.49 -7.15 -17.88
CA ALA A 25 9.66 -6.85 -16.47
C ALA A 25 8.38 -6.30 -15.83
N ASN A 26 7.68 -5.36 -16.50
CA ASN A 26 6.42 -4.80 -16.00
C ASN A 26 5.35 -5.89 -15.89
N ASN A 27 5.12 -6.63 -16.97
CA ASN A 27 4.09 -7.67 -16.99
C ASN A 27 4.39 -8.80 -15.99
N GLY A 28 5.64 -9.29 -15.97
CA GLY A 28 6.07 -10.33 -15.02
C GLY A 28 5.93 -9.90 -13.56
N GLY A 29 6.35 -8.68 -13.23
CA GLY A 29 6.24 -8.11 -11.88
C GLY A 29 4.78 -7.97 -11.42
N TRP A 30 3.90 -7.47 -12.30
CA TRP A 30 2.48 -7.34 -11.99
C TRP A 30 1.78 -8.69 -11.84
N GLN A 31 2.08 -9.67 -12.69
CA GLN A 31 1.56 -11.03 -12.54
C GLN A 31 1.99 -11.67 -11.22
N TRP A 32 3.28 -11.54 -10.87
CA TRP A 32 3.83 -12.04 -9.61
C TRP A 32 3.12 -11.44 -8.39
N ALA A 33 2.91 -10.12 -8.38
CA ALA A 33 2.20 -9.40 -7.31
C ALA A 33 0.70 -9.71 -7.27
N ALA A 34 0.10 -9.99 -8.42
CA ALA A 34 -1.30 -10.41 -8.58
C ALA A 34 -1.51 -11.90 -8.30
N SER A 35 -0.49 -12.63 -7.81
CA SER A 35 -0.59 -14.05 -7.49
C SER A 35 -0.98 -14.92 -8.69
N SER A 36 -0.57 -14.50 -9.90
CA SER A 36 -0.78 -15.20 -11.18
C SER A 36 0.57 -15.61 -11.79
N GLY A 37 0.65 -16.81 -12.38
CA GLY A 37 1.88 -17.31 -13.04
C GLY A 37 2.62 -18.42 -12.28
N CYS A 38 3.80 -18.81 -12.76
CA CYS A 38 4.54 -19.99 -12.31
C CYS A 38 5.17 -19.82 -10.91
N ASP A 39 5.71 -18.63 -10.61
CA ASP A 39 6.40 -18.33 -9.33
C ASP A 39 5.67 -17.28 -8.48
N ALA A 40 4.35 -17.20 -8.65
CA ALA A 40 3.57 -16.11 -8.10
C ALA A 40 3.52 -16.11 -6.57
N GLN A 41 3.54 -14.93 -5.97
CA GLN A 41 3.36 -14.82 -4.53
C GLN A 41 1.99 -15.43 -4.14
N PRO A 42 1.87 -16.25 -3.09
CA PRO A 42 0.58 -16.81 -2.70
C PRO A 42 -0.47 -15.73 -2.44
N TYR A 43 -1.69 -15.91 -2.94
CA TYR A 43 -2.76 -14.89 -2.86
C TYR A 43 -3.09 -14.47 -1.43
N PHE A 44 -3.05 -15.41 -0.49
CA PHE A 44 -3.33 -15.19 0.93
C PHE A 44 -2.25 -14.39 1.65
N ARG A 45 -1.07 -14.20 1.03
CA ARG A 45 -0.01 -13.34 1.56
C ARG A 45 -0.35 -11.89 1.23
N ILE A 46 -1.02 -11.24 2.18
CA ILE A 46 -1.40 -9.82 2.15
C ILE A 46 -0.58 -9.13 3.23
N PHE A 47 0.34 -8.27 2.81
CA PHE A 47 1.19 -7.52 3.74
C PHE A 47 0.47 -6.28 4.25
N ASN A 48 0.66 -5.96 5.52
CA ASN A 48 0.23 -4.69 6.09
C ASN A 48 1.18 -3.57 5.60
N PRO A 49 0.68 -2.54 4.90
CA PRO A 49 1.51 -1.44 4.41
C PRO A 49 2.28 -0.71 5.52
N VAL A 50 1.68 -0.55 6.70
CA VAL A 50 2.32 0.11 7.86
C VAL A 50 3.53 -0.70 8.32
N ALA A 51 3.35 -2.00 8.55
CA ALA A 51 4.43 -2.88 8.99
C ALA A 51 5.55 -3.02 7.94
N GLN A 52 5.23 -2.97 6.65
CA GLN A 52 6.26 -2.93 5.61
C GLN A 52 7.00 -1.59 5.61
N SER A 53 6.28 -0.48 5.77
CA SER A 53 6.89 0.84 5.83
C SER A 53 7.85 0.98 7.02
N GLU A 54 7.44 0.53 8.22
CA GLU A 54 8.29 0.55 9.41
C GLU A 54 9.54 -0.33 9.23
N LYS A 55 9.41 -1.47 8.52
CA LYS A 55 10.52 -2.37 8.26
C LYS A 55 11.55 -1.80 7.29
N PHE A 56 11.11 -1.13 6.23
CA PHE A 56 11.98 -0.67 5.14
C PHE A 56 12.39 0.80 5.26
N ASP A 57 11.70 1.59 6.07
CA ASP A 57 12.00 3.00 6.33
C ASP A 57 11.77 3.35 7.81
N PRO A 58 12.52 2.79 8.79
CA PRO A 58 12.20 2.93 10.22
C PRO A 58 12.13 4.36 10.76
N GLU A 59 12.85 5.30 10.12
CA GLU A 59 12.88 6.72 10.49
C GLU A 59 11.96 7.58 9.61
N GLY A 60 11.21 6.94 8.71
CA GLY A 60 10.31 7.61 7.77
C GLY A 60 11.01 8.55 6.78
N ARG A 61 12.32 8.42 6.52
CA ARG A 61 13.10 9.36 5.71
C ARG A 61 12.54 9.46 4.28
N PHE A 62 12.10 8.34 3.72
CA PHE A 62 11.46 8.32 2.40
C PHE A 62 10.14 9.09 2.45
N ILE A 63 9.31 8.82 3.47
CA ILE A 63 8.02 9.51 3.64
C ILE A 63 8.23 11.02 3.81
N ARG A 64 9.16 11.47 4.66
CA ARG A 64 9.45 12.89 4.88
C ARG A 64 9.89 13.60 3.60
N ARG A 65 10.63 12.89 2.73
CA ARG A 65 11.10 13.43 1.46
C ARG A 65 9.97 13.66 0.46
N TYR A 66 9.05 12.72 0.33
CA TYR A 66 7.99 12.77 -0.69
C TYR A 66 6.67 13.37 -0.17
N LEU A 67 6.47 13.41 1.14
CA LEU A 67 5.31 13.99 1.82
C LEU A 67 5.79 15.01 2.87
N PRO A 68 6.27 16.19 2.45
CA PRO A 68 6.86 17.19 3.35
C PRO A 68 5.88 17.70 4.40
N GLN A 69 4.57 17.63 4.16
CA GLN A 69 3.54 17.97 5.14
C GLN A 69 3.57 17.05 6.38
N LEU A 70 4.12 15.83 6.26
CA LEU A 70 4.27 14.89 7.37
C LEU A 70 5.65 14.98 8.04
N ALA A 71 6.55 15.83 7.53
CA ALA A 71 7.96 15.83 7.91
C ALA A 71 8.25 16.19 9.37
N LYS A 72 7.27 16.76 10.09
CA LYS A 72 7.39 17.09 11.52
C LYS A 72 6.83 16.01 12.45
N LEU A 73 6.18 14.97 11.92
CA LEU A 73 5.66 13.89 12.75
C LEU A 73 6.80 13.09 13.39
N PRO A 74 6.65 12.59 14.62
CA PRO A 74 7.58 11.63 15.20
C PRO A 74 7.66 10.34 14.37
N ASP A 75 8.79 9.64 14.42
CA ASP A 75 9.00 8.39 13.67
C ASP A 75 7.94 7.33 13.96
N LYS A 76 7.43 7.27 15.19
CA LYS A 76 6.35 6.35 15.59
C LYS A 76 5.00 6.63 14.90
N LEU A 77 4.77 7.86 14.43
CA LEU A 77 3.50 8.28 13.86
C LEU A 77 3.55 8.50 12.35
N ILE A 78 4.74 8.61 11.76
CA ILE A 78 4.88 8.90 10.33
C ILE A 78 4.32 7.80 9.43
N HIS A 79 4.34 6.54 9.89
CA HIS A 79 3.83 5.38 9.14
C HIS A 79 2.31 5.22 9.22
N ALA A 80 1.68 5.78 10.25
CA ALA A 80 0.24 5.72 10.44
C ALA A 80 -0.29 6.96 11.20
N PRO A 81 -0.32 8.15 10.55
CA PRO A 81 -0.70 9.40 11.22
C PRO A 81 -2.10 9.38 11.84
N TRP A 82 -3.03 8.61 11.24
CA TRP A 82 -4.41 8.44 11.73
C TRP A 82 -4.53 7.70 13.07
N MET A 83 -3.47 7.04 13.53
CA MET A 83 -3.43 6.43 14.87
C MET A 83 -2.87 7.37 15.94
N GLY A 84 -2.35 8.53 15.56
CA GLY A 84 -1.79 9.53 16.46
C GLY A 84 -2.85 10.28 17.26
N GLN A 85 -2.46 10.81 18.43
CA GLN A 85 -3.35 11.67 19.19
C GLN A 85 -3.48 13.04 18.51
N ALA A 86 -4.61 13.71 18.73
CA ALA A 86 -4.86 15.04 18.18
C ALA A 86 -3.77 16.06 18.57
N VAL A 87 -3.18 15.91 19.77
CA VAL A 87 -2.08 16.77 20.24
C VAL A 87 -0.81 16.61 19.41
N ASP A 88 -0.43 15.37 19.07
CA ASP A 88 0.78 15.09 18.28
C ASP A 88 0.62 15.60 16.85
N LEU A 89 -0.56 15.39 16.27
CA LEU A 89 -0.90 15.88 14.94
C LEU A 89 -0.91 17.41 14.88
N ALA A 90 -1.50 18.06 15.89
CA ALA A 90 -1.50 19.51 16.01
C ALA A 90 -0.08 20.08 16.18
N ALA A 91 0.77 19.44 16.99
CA ALA A 91 2.17 19.83 17.17
C ALA A 91 2.98 19.74 15.86
N ALA A 92 2.67 18.75 15.02
CA ALA A 92 3.25 18.62 13.68
C ALA A 92 2.60 19.55 12.63
N GLY A 93 1.48 20.19 12.96
CA GLY A 93 0.71 21.05 12.05
C GLY A 93 -0.08 20.26 10.99
N VAL A 94 -0.47 19.02 11.29
CA VAL A 94 -1.18 18.13 10.37
C VAL A 94 -2.64 18.01 10.77
N VAL A 95 -3.55 18.35 9.85
CA VAL A 95 -4.99 18.10 10.00
C VAL A 95 -5.42 17.00 9.04
N LEU A 96 -5.86 15.86 9.60
CA LEU A 96 -6.36 14.75 8.81
C LEU A 96 -7.65 15.14 8.06
N GLY A 97 -7.75 14.74 6.80
CA GLY A 97 -8.83 15.12 5.88
C GLY A 97 -8.60 16.46 5.15
N ARG A 98 -7.66 17.29 5.62
CA ARG A 98 -7.26 18.54 4.93
C ARG A 98 -5.84 18.45 4.37
N ASP A 99 -4.86 18.23 5.24
CA ASP A 99 -3.44 18.23 4.88
C ASP A 99 -2.95 16.83 4.49
N TYR A 100 -3.57 15.79 5.07
CA TYR A 100 -3.33 14.39 4.74
C TYR A 100 -4.61 13.56 4.90
N PRO A 101 -4.97 12.67 3.95
CA PRO A 101 -6.23 11.96 4.02
C PRO A 101 -6.24 10.88 5.10
N LEU A 102 -7.46 10.49 5.51
CA LEU A 102 -7.66 9.25 6.25
C LEU A 102 -7.45 8.04 5.33
N PRO A 103 -7.15 6.84 5.88
CA PRO A 103 -7.08 5.62 5.09
C PRO A 103 -8.36 5.40 4.27
N VAL A 104 -8.20 5.17 2.97
CA VAL A 104 -9.31 4.92 2.05
C VAL A 104 -10.03 3.60 2.40
N VAL A 105 -9.28 2.64 2.97
CA VAL A 105 -9.78 1.34 3.37
C VAL A 105 -9.20 0.94 4.72
N ASP A 106 -10.00 0.25 5.53
CA ASP A 106 -9.49 -0.50 6.66
C ASP A 106 -8.77 -1.76 6.16
N HIS A 107 -7.49 -1.89 6.47
CA HIS A 107 -6.66 -3.00 6.01
C HIS A 107 -7.16 -4.37 6.51
N ALA A 108 -7.65 -4.46 7.75
CA ALA A 108 -8.15 -5.72 8.30
C ALA A 108 -9.40 -6.18 7.55
N LEU A 109 -10.34 -5.26 7.30
CA LEU A 109 -11.55 -5.56 6.51
C LEU A 109 -11.21 -5.86 5.05
N ALA A 110 -10.29 -5.11 4.45
CA ALA A 110 -9.85 -5.31 3.08
C ALA A 110 -9.17 -6.67 2.89
N ARG A 111 -8.36 -7.08 3.87
CA ARG A 111 -7.73 -8.40 3.92
C ARG A 111 -8.76 -9.51 3.95
N GLU A 112 -9.75 -9.42 4.84
CA GLU A 112 -10.82 -10.41 4.94
C GLU A 112 -11.61 -10.52 3.63
N LYS A 113 -12.06 -9.40 3.07
CA LYS A 113 -12.75 -9.36 1.77
C LYS A 113 -11.92 -9.98 0.65
N THR A 114 -10.60 -9.74 0.66
CA THR A 114 -9.70 -10.33 -0.33
C THR A 114 -9.66 -11.85 -0.17
N LEU A 115 -9.49 -12.36 1.05
CA LEU A 115 -9.47 -13.80 1.30
C LEU A 115 -10.79 -14.48 0.88
N GLN A 116 -11.94 -13.84 1.14
CA GLN A 116 -13.26 -14.31 0.72
C GLN A 116 -13.38 -14.41 -0.80
N ARG A 117 -12.93 -13.38 -1.56
CA ARG A 117 -12.95 -13.40 -3.04
C ARG A 117 -12.16 -14.57 -3.62
N TYR A 118 -11.00 -14.87 -3.04
CA TYR A 118 -10.16 -15.99 -3.51
C TYR A 118 -10.69 -17.36 -3.04
N ALA A 119 -11.42 -17.44 -1.93
CA ALA A 119 -12.03 -18.69 -1.47
C ALA A 119 -13.05 -19.25 -2.47
N VAL A 120 -13.79 -18.38 -3.17
CA VAL A 120 -14.74 -18.77 -4.21
C VAL A 120 -14.05 -19.48 -5.38
N VAL A 121 -12.87 -19.03 -5.78
CA VAL A 121 -12.07 -19.64 -6.86
C VAL A 121 -11.49 -20.99 -6.41
N LYS A 122 -11.25 -21.19 -5.11
CA LYS A 122 -10.78 -22.46 -4.55
C LYS A 122 -11.87 -23.53 -4.54
N ALA A 123 -13.13 -23.15 -4.35
CA ALA A 123 -14.28 -24.06 -4.30
C ALA A 123 -14.76 -24.53 -5.70
N ALA A 124 -14.32 -23.86 -6.76
CA ALA A 124 -14.65 -24.20 -8.15
C ALA A 124 -13.66 -25.19 -8.79
N LYS A 125 -12.76 -25.79 -8.00
CA LYS A 125 -11.89 -26.91 -8.39
C LYS A 125 -12.46 -28.21 -7.86
#